data_AF-A0A533V0G1-F1
#
_entry.id   AF-A0A533V0G1-F1
#
_cell.length_a   1.000
_cell.length_b   1.000
_cell.length_c   1.000
_cell.angle_alpha   90.00
_cell.angle_beta   90.00
_cell.angle_gamma   90.00
#
_symmetry.space_group_name_H-M   'P 1'
#
loop_
_entity.id
_entity.type
_entity.pdbx_description
1 polymer ?
#
loop_
_entity_poly.entity_id
_entity_poly.type
_entity_poly.pdbx_seq_one_letter_code
_entity_poly.pdbx_strand_id
1 'polypeptide(L)' 'MAKELACKKCKAITIGKVCPVCKSTDLSSDWSGTIV' A
#
# COMPACT_ATOMS: atom_id res chain seq x y z
N MET A 1 16.35 -2.75 -0.17
CA MET A 1 15.16 -2.88 0.69
C MET A 1 13.94 -2.60 -0.17
N ALA A 2 12.95 -3.50 -0.22
CA ALA A 2 11.70 -3.23 -0.93
C ALA A 2 10.88 -2.21 -0.13
N LYS A 3 10.44 -1.13 -0.76
CA LYS A 3 9.69 -0.06 -0.09
C LYS A 3 8.21 -0.46 -0.07
N GLU A 4 7.67 -0.75 1.09
CA GLU A 4 6.26 -1.08 1.26
C GLU A 4 5.40 0.18 1.06
N LEU A 5 4.28 0.03 0.35
CA LEU A 5 3.35 1.10 0.05
C LEU A 5 1.96 0.71 0.55
N ALA A 6 1.29 1.62 1.25
CA ALA A 6 -0.11 1.43 1.62
C ALA A 6 -1.03 2.07 0.58
N CYS A 7 -2.09 1.36 0.21
CA CYS A 7 -3.16 1.95 -0.59
C CYS A 7 -4.01 2.89 0.26
N LYS A 8 -4.15 4.14 -0.16
CA LYS A 8 -5.00 5.12 0.55
C LYS A 8 -6.48 4.79 0.51
N LYS A 9 -6.94 4.05 -0.51
CA LYS A 9 -8.35 3.67 -0.68
C LYS A 9 -8.79 2.52 0.21
N CYS A 10 -8.04 1.42 0.19
CA CYS A 10 -8.41 0.18 0.88
C CYS A 10 -7.48 -0.20 2.04
N LYS A 11 -6.45 0.62 2.30
CA LYS A 11 -5.42 0.41 3.33
C LYS A 11 -4.59 -0.86 3.20
N ALA A 12 -4.71 -1.58 2.08
CA ALA A 12 -3.88 -2.74 1.80
C ALA A 12 -2.42 -2.33 1.56
N ILE A 13 -1.47 -3.08 2.15
CA ILE A 13 -0.04 -2.94 1.92
C ILE A 13 0.35 -3.70 0.65
N THR A 14 1.18 -3.11 -0.18
CA THR A 14 1.73 -3.70 -1.39
C THR A 14 3.16 -3.24 -1.61
N ILE A 15 3.95 -4.07 -2.26
CA ILE A 15 5.32 -3.73 -2.71
C ILE A 15 5.36 -3.34 -4.20
N GLY A 16 4.22 -3.43 -4.89
CA GLY A 16 4.09 -3.11 -6.31
C GLY A 16 3.61 -1.67 -6.57
N LYS A 17 3.63 -1.25 -7.84
CA LYS A 17 3.13 0.08 -8.27
C LYS A 17 1.60 0.20 -8.27
N VAL A 18 0.88 -0.91 -8.09
CA VAL A 18 -0.58 -0.98 -8.15
C VAL A 18 -1.07 -1.80 -6.95
N CYS A 19 -2.15 -1.34 -6.32
CA CYS A 19 -2.80 -2.09 -5.25
C CYS A 19 -3.41 -3.39 -5.79
N PRO A 20 -3.07 -4.58 -5.25
CA PRO A 20 -3.64 -5.84 -5.72
C PRO A 20 -5.11 -6.02 -5.33
N VAL A 21 -5.59 -5.30 -4.32
CA VAL A 21 -6.96 -5.42 -3.79
C VAL A 21 -7.95 -4.59 -4.60
N CYS A 22 -7.67 -3.30 -4.78
CA CYS A 22 -8.60 -2.38 -5.43
C CYS A 22 -8.11 -1.85 -6.80
N LYS A 23 -6.94 -2.31 -7.26
CA LYS A 23 -6.30 -1.86 -8.52
C LYS A 23 -6.01 -0.36 -8.61
N SER A 24 -6.11 0.36 -7.49
CA SER A 24 -5.74 1.78 -7.41
C SER A 24 -4.22 1.93 -7.47
N THR A 25 -3.77 2.97 -8.17
CA THR A 25 -2.37 3.45 -8.15
C THR A 25 -2.13 4.47 -7.03
N ASP A 26 -3.19 4.84 -6.30
CA ASP A 26 -3.12 5.76 -5.16
C ASP A 26 -2.53 5.06 -3.92
N LEU A 27 -1.20 4.93 -3.97
CA LEU A 27 -0.37 4.29 -2.97
C LEU A 27 0.48 5.35 -2.23
N SER A 28 0.84 5.10 -0.98
CA SER A 28 1.69 6.00 -0.18
C SER A 28 2.74 5.21 0.57
N SER A 29 3.98 5.68 0.45
CA SER A 29 5.12 5.13 1.19
C SER A 29 5.17 5.61 2.64
N ASP A 30 4.54 6.75 2.92
CA ASP A 30 4.36 7.26 4.28
C ASP A 30 3.07 6.67 4.81
N TRP A 31 3.20 5.52 5.45
CA TRP A 31 2.09 4.86 6.14
C TRP A 31 2.61 4.31 7.45
N SER A 32 1.80 4.44 8.48
CA SER A 32 2.12 4.04 9.85
C SER A 32 0.94 3.25 10.39
N GLY A 33 1.19 2.02 10.84
CA GLY A 33 0.16 1.16 11.41
C GLY A 33 0.69 -0.23 11.70
N THR A 34 0.10 -0.90 12.68
CA THR A 34 0.45 -2.28 13.03
C THR A 34 -0.30 -3.23 12.10
N ILE A 35 0.43 -4.09 11.39
CA ILE A 35 -0.13 -5.27 10.72
C ILE A 35 -0.13 -6.39 11.77
N VAL A 36 -1.30 -6.95 12.07
CA VAL A 36 -1.45 -8.08 13.00
C VAL A 36 -1.81 -9.36 12.25
#